data_AF-A0A7L0E1C4-F1
#
_entry.id   AF-A0A7L0E1C4-F1
#
_cell.length_a   1.000
_cell.length_b   1.000
_cell.length_c   1.000
_cell.angle_alpha   90.00
_cell.angle_beta   90.00
_cell.angle_gamma   90.00
#
_symmetry.space_group_name_H-M   'P 1'
#
loop_
_entity.id
_entity.type
_entity.pdbx_description
1 polymer ?
#
loop_
_entity_poly.entity_id
_entity_poly.type
_entity_poly.pdbx_seq_one_letter_code
_entity_poly.pdbx_strand_id
1 'polypeptide(L)'
;MPGLNVSIAFFFLVVGVCQALRRFSKCLLSPGAYNCIARELAGSLQLCMSCLELRMLVEIGPWGGGFGPDVILTLLFLLFAVHGTSFDGASANPTISLQEFLLLESNLAATAAKLLAQCVGMAMGWVVTKLYWSWQLTHFHLIQNLIASECSSSIHTSLHHAAFVEGTCSFLFHLVLLKLRESNLMYRVPVLAATVTFLSYTAGPFTGAFFNPALATAATFHCSGSSFWDYVQVYWLGPLAGMLIALLLYQGNIPRFFQKNLLYSQKSKYRIPKARVAMHVEDGEPQQKRKGDKSNSKPCA
;
A
#
# COMPACT_ATOMS: atom_id res chain seq x y z
N MET A 1 15.22 19.74 22.74
CA MET A 1 14.51 18.96 21.70
C MET A 1 13.05 19.39 21.50
N PRO A 2 12.74 20.69 21.32
CA PRO A 2 11.35 21.12 21.12
C PRO A 2 10.78 20.65 19.76
N GLY A 3 11.59 20.67 18.69
CA GLY A 3 11.14 20.29 17.35
C GLY A 3 10.66 18.83 17.25
N LEU A 4 11.46 17.89 17.75
CA LEU A 4 11.10 16.47 17.78
C LEU A 4 9.83 16.21 18.60
N ASN A 5 9.69 16.85 19.77
CA ASN A 5 8.52 16.68 20.62
C ASN A 5 7.24 17.18 19.93
N VAL A 6 7.32 18.30 19.19
CA VAL A 6 6.19 18.83 18.43
C VAL A 6 5.80 17.89 17.28
N SER A 7 6.75 17.31 16.54
CA SER A 7 6.44 16.33 15.50
C SER A 7 5.86 15.03 16.07
N ILE A 8 6.36 14.55 17.22
CA ILE A 8 5.76 13.40 17.92
C ILE A 8 4.32 13.71 18.36
N ALA A 9 4.09 14.89 18.95
CA ALA A 9 2.74 15.33 19.32
C ALA A 9 1.81 15.42 18.11
N PHE A 10 2.33 15.89 16.98
CA PHE A 10 1.60 15.92 15.70
C PHE A 10 1.22 14.51 15.24
N PHE A 11 2.13 13.52 15.30
CA PHE A 11 1.78 12.13 14.96
C PHE A 11 0.64 11.59 15.82
N PHE A 12 0.68 11.80 17.13
CA PHE A 12 -0.42 11.38 18.02
C PHE A 12 -1.73 12.11 17.71
N LEU A 13 -1.67 13.42 17.43
CA LEU A 13 -2.83 14.21 17.04
C LEU A 13 -3.46 13.68 15.76
N VAL A 14 -2.66 13.45 14.71
CA VAL A 14 -3.12 12.93 13.42
C VAL A 14 -3.78 11.56 13.59
N VAL A 15 -3.16 10.66 14.35
CA VAL A 15 -3.74 9.34 14.66
C VAL A 15 -5.05 9.50 15.42
N GLY A 16 -5.10 10.35 16.45
CA GLY A 16 -6.30 10.61 17.25
C GLY A 16 -7.46 11.15 16.42
N VAL A 17 -7.21 12.16 15.58
CA VAL A 17 -8.20 12.75 14.67
C VAL A 17 -8.69 11.73 13.66
N CYS A 18 -7.80 10.94 13.05
CA CYS A 18 -8.21 9.91 12.09
C CYS A 18 -8.98 8.77 12.76
N GLN A 19 -8.65 8.41 14.01
CA GLN A 19 -9.43 7.45 14.79
C GLN A 19 -10.82 7.98 15.13
N ALA A 20 -10.93 9.25 15.55
CA ALA A 20 -12.22 9.89 15.78
C ALA A 20 -13.05 9.90 14.49
N LEU A 21 -12.46 10.31 13.36
CA LEU A 21 -13.11 10.32 12.05
C LEU A 21 -13.64 8.93 11.67
N ARG A 22 -12.86 7.87 11.87
CA ARG A 22 -13.30 6.49 11.62
C ARG A 22 -14.48 6.11 12.50
N ARG A 23 -14.39 6.38 13.81
CA ARG A 23 -15.47 6.07 14.78
C ARG A 23 -16.77 6.79 14.43
N PHE A 24 -16.71 8.11 14.19
CA PHE A 24 -17.88 8.88 13.79
C PHE A 24 -18.46 8.41 12.45
N SER A 25 -17.59 8.08 11.47
CA SER A 25 -18.04 7.57 10.17
C SER A 25 -18.74 6.23 10.28
N LYS A 26 -18.30 5.33 11.18
CA LYS A 26 -19.00 4.06 11.45
C LYS A 26 -20.40 4.26 12.01
N CYS A 27 -20.63 5.36 12.74
CA CYS A 27 -21.95 5.69 13.27
C CYS A 27 -22.89 6.30 12.23
N LEU A 28 -22.34 7.00 11.22
CA LEU A 28 -23.12 7.78 10.26
C LEU A 28 -23.33 7.08 8.90
N LEU A 29 -22.41 6.21 8.50
CA LEU A 29 -22.39 5.60 7.16
C LEU A 29 -22.77 4.13 7.19
N SER A 30 -23.30 3.64 6.06
CA SER A 30 -23.48 2.20 5.86
C SER A 30 -22.13 1.47 5.82
N PRO A 31 -22.07 0.17 6.17
CA PRO A 31 -20.82 -0.59 6.17
C PRO A 31 -20.06 -0.56 4.85
N GLY A 32 -20.78 -0.61 3.72
CA GLY A 32 -20.19 -0.53 2.38
C GLY A 32 -19.55 0.84 2.10
N ALA A 33 -20.26 1.93 2.41
CA ALA A 33 -19.76 3.29 2.24
C ALA A 33 -18.56 3.57 3.17
N TYR A 34 -18.61 3.08 4.41
CA TYR A 34 -17.48 3.16 5.33
C TYR A 34 -16.23 2.46 4.75
N ASN A 35 -16.37 1.21 4.32
CA ASN A 35 -15.25 0.39 3.85
C ASN A 35 -14.58 0.95 2.60
N CYS A 36 -15.36 1.52 1.66
CA CYS A 36 -14.84 2.00 0.39
C CYS A 36 -14.41 3.48 0.42
N ILE A 37 -15.00 4.31 1.29
CA ILE A 37 -14.79 5.76 1.27
C ILE A 37 -14.11 6.23 2.55
N ALA A 38 -14.83 6.24 3.68
CA ALA A 38 -14.35 6.90 4.90
C ALA A 38 -13.07 6.25 5.46
N ARG A 39 -12.97 4.92 5.36
CA ARG A 39 -11.81 4.16 5.78
C ARG A 39 -10.57 4.48 4.95
N GLU A 40 -10.70 4.54 3.63
CA GLU A 40 -9.61 4.90 2.71
C GLU A 40 -9.21 6.37 2.85
N LEU A 41 -10.19 7.27 2.97
CA LEU A 41 -9.97 8.69 3.21
C LEU A 41 -9.14 8.91 4.48
N ALA A 42 -9.57 8.34 5.61
CA ALA A 42 -8.87 8.47 6.89
C ALA A 42 -7.49 7.78 6.86
N GLY A 43 -7.37 6.64 6.18
CA GLY A 43 -6.10 5.96 5.95
C GLY A 43 -5.11 6.83 5.20
N SER A 44 -5.47 7.33 4.03
CA SER A 44 -4.62 8.18 3.19
C SER A 44 -4.31 9.52 3.84
N LEU A 45 -5.29 10.15 4.52
CA LEU A 45 -5.06 11.38 5.29
C LEU A 45 -3.99 11.18 6.36
N GLN A 46 -4.14 10.15 7.18
CA GLN A 46 -3.20 9.83 8.25
C GLN A 46 -1.80 9.54 7.70
N LEU A 47 -1.71 8.74 6.63
CA LEU A 47 -0.44 8.38 6.00
C LEU A 47 0.23 9.61 5.41
N CYS A 48 -0.50 10.42 4.64
CA CYS A 48 0.03 11.62 4.01
C CYS A 48 0.61 12.60 5.03
N MET A 49 -0.19 12.99 6.03
CA MET A 49 0.24 13.96 7.04
C MET A 49 1.47 13.48 7.80
N SER A 50 1.47 12.21 8.21
CA SER A 50 2.58 11.64 8.97
C SER A 50 3.86 11.55 8.11
N CYS A 51 3.74 11.12 6.85
CA CYS A 51 4.88 11.03 5.94
C CYS A 51 5.46 12.40 5.59
N LEU A 52 4.63 13.43 5.42
CA LEU A 52 5.10 14.79 5.13
C LEU A 52 5.85 15.38 6.33
N GLU A 53 5.31 15.26 7.56
CA GLU A 53 6.02 15.72 8.77
C GLU A 53 7.33 14.95 8.97
N LEU A 54 7.34 13.63 8.77
CA LEU A 54 8.57 12.84 8.85
C LEU A 54 9.58 13.23 7.76
N ARG A 55 9.11 13.53 6.55
CA ARG A 55 9.98 13.97 5.45
C ARG A 55 10.65 15.31 5.77
N MET A 56 9.93 16.25 6.36
CA MET A 56 10.52 17.49 6.87
C MET A 56 11.64 17.19 7.89
N LEU A 57 11.43 16.22 8.79
CA LEU A 57 12.49 15.78 9.71
C LEU A 57 13.66 15.10 9.02
N VAL A 58 13.44 14.36 7.92
CA VAL A 58 14.51 13.77 7.11
C VAL A 58 15.36 14.86 6.46
N GLU A 59 14.71 15.88 5.88
CA GLU A 59 15.37 16.93 5.11
C GLU A 59 16.06 17.97 6.02
N ILE A 60 15.44 18.36 7.13
CA ILE A 60 15.90 19.45 8.00
C ILE A 60 16.53 18.91 9.29
N GLY A 61 16.04 17.80 9.82
CA GLY A 61 16.42 17.27 11.13
C GLY A 61 17.92 16.98 11.32
N PRO A 62 18.66 16.42 10.34
CA PRO A 62 20.08 16.13 10.50
C PRO A 62 20.93 17.37 10.78
N TRP A 63 20.69 18.47 10.06
CA TRP A 63 21.50 19.68 10.19
C TRP A 63 20.86 20.74 11.10
N GLY A 64 19.53 20.82 11.16
CA GLY A 64 18.81 21.76 12.02
C GLY A 64 18.59 21.24 13.46
N GLY A 65 18.52 19.93 13.65
CA GLY A 65 18.21 19.29 14.94
C GLY A 65 19.28 18.34 15.47
N GLY A 66 20.30 18.03 14.66
CA GLY A 66 21.30 17.02 14.99
C GLY A 66 20.73 15.60 15.06
N PHE A 67 19.62 15.32 14.36
CA PHE A 67 19.00 13.99 14.39
C PHE A 67 19.79 13.01 13.54
N GLY A 68 20.33 11.97 14.20
CA GLY A 68 20.96 10.86 13.49
C GLY A 68 19.94 10.04 12.68
N PRO A 69 20.44 9.24 11.71
CA PRO A 69 19.59 8.36 10.91
C PRO A 69 18.74 7.42 11.78
N ASP A 70 19.28 6.95 12.90
CA ASP A 70 18.57 6.04 13.83
C ASP A 70 17.23 6.60 14.31
N VAL A 71 17.16 7.91 14.60
CA VAL A 71 15.93 8.56 15.04
C VAL A 71 14.89 8.57 13.92
N ILE A 72 15.31 8.94 12.71
CA ILE A 72 14.44 9.02 11.54
C ILE A 72 13.92 7.64 11.14
N LEU A 73 14.79 6.63 11.11
CA LEU A 73 14.41 5.23 10.86
C LEU A 73 13.45 4.70 11.92
N THR A 74 13.69 5.01 13.20
CA THR A 74 12.80 4.61 14.30
C THR A 74 11.42 5.26 14.14
N LEU A 75 11.36 6.56 13.84
CA LEU A 75 10.10 7.26 13.60
C LEU A 75 9.36 6.72 12.36
N LEU A 76 10.09 6.37 11.30
CA LEU A 76 9.51 5.75 10.11
C LEU A 76 8.88 4.39 10.43
N PHE A 77 9.60 3.55 11.17
CA PHE A 77 9.07 2.26 11.63
C PHE A 77 7.81 2.45 12.48
N LEU A 78 7.87 3.35 13.46
CA LEU A 78 6.73 3.64 14.34
C LEU A 78 5.53 4.19 13.57
N LEU A 79 5.77 5.09 12.60
CA LEU A 79 4.73 5.63 11.73
C LEU A 79 3.99 4.50 11.00
N PHE A 80 4.72 3.61 10.33
CA PHE A 80 4.08 2.51 9.58
C PHE A 80 3.48 1.43 10.49
N ALA A 81 4.06 1.19 11.68
CA ALA A 81 3.48 0.28 12.66
C ALA A 81 2.16 0.83 13.24
N VAL A 82 2.14 2.11 13.61
CA VAL A 82 0.93 2.78 14.09
C VAL A 82 -0.09 2.90 12.96
N HIS A 83 0.32 3.25 11.74
CA HIS A 83 -0.58 3.26 10.59
C HIS A 83 -1.20 1.86 10.36
N GLY A 84 -0.40 0.80 10.30
CA GLY A 84 -0.87 -0.57 10.09
C GLY A 84 -1.74 -1.13 11.23
N THR A 85 -1.61 -0.65 12.46
CA THR A 85 -2.53 -1.05 13.55
C THR A 85 -3.82 -0.23 13.56
N SER A 86 -3.80 0.99 13.02
CA SER A 86 -4.87 1.98 13.19
C SER A 86 -5.71 2.22 11.92
N PHE A 87 -5.22 1.81 10.75
CA PHE A 87 -5.85 2.01 9.44
C PHE A 87 -7.11 1.16 9.17
N ASP A 88 -7.51 0.27 10.09
CA ASP A 88 -8.75 -0.54 10.00
C ASP A 88 -8.87 -1.37 8.70
N GLY A 89 -7.73 -1.75 8.10
CA GLY A 89 -7.66 -2.47 6.84
C GLY A 89 -7.84 -1.60 5.58
N ALA A 90 -7.72 -0.28 5.69
CA ALA A 90 -7.60 0.61 4.54
C ALA A 90 -6.44 0.18 3.64
N SER A 91 -6.61 0.30 2.32
CA SER A 91 -5.52 0.06 1.39
C SER A 91 -4.54 1.24 1.39
N ALA A 92 -5.04 2.49 1.45
CA ALA A 92 -4.26 3.74 1.48
C ALA A 92 -3.15 3.88 0.41
N ASN A 93 -3.17 3.00 -0.59
CA ASN A 93 -2.21 2.89 -1.67
C ASN A 93 -2.95 2.37 -2.92
N PRO A 94 -2.88 3.08 -4.06
CA PRO A 94 -3.48 2.63 -5.31
C PRO A 94 -3.06 1.23 -5.74
N THR A 95 -1.79 0.84 -5.55
CA THR A 95 -1.30 -0.48 -5.97
C THR A 95 -1.94 -1.61 -5.17
N ILE A 96 -2.21 -1.39 -3.88
CA ILE A 96 -2.91 -2.36 -3.02
C ILE A 96 -4.38 -2.48 -3.45
N SER A 97 -5.05 -1.36 -3.72
CA SER A 97 -6.45 -1.35 -4.18
C SER A 97 -6.63 -2.06 -5.53
N LEU A 98 -5.66 -1.88 -6.43
CA LEU A 98 -5.59 -2.59 -7.70
C LEU A 98 -5.27 -4.07 -7.50
N GLN A 99 -4.38 -4.43 -6.58
CA GLN A 99 -4.12 -5.83 -6.26
C GLN A 99 -5.38 -6.55 -5.77
N GLU A 100 -6.15 -5.95 -4.85
CA GLU A 100 -7.43 -6.49 -4.39
C GLU A 100 -8.42 -6.68 -5.54
N PHE A 101 -8.50 -5.71 -6.46
CA PHE A 101 -9.33 -5.81 -7.66
C PHE A 101 -8.92 -6.98 -8.57
N LEU A 102 -7.61 -7.15 -8.82
CA LEU A 102 -7.04 -8.22 -9.65
C LEU A 102 -7.21 -9.61 -9.03
N LEU A 103 -7.29 -9.67 -7.70
CA LEU A 103 -7.54 -10.88 -6.92
C LEU A 103 -9.03 -11.19 -6.68
N LEU A 104 -9.94 -10.42 -7.29
CA LEU A 104 -11.40 -10.56 -7.14
C LEU A 104 -11.91 -10.30 -5.71
N GLU A 105 -11.13 -9.60 -4.89
CA GLU A 105 -11.50 -9.18 -3.53
C GLU A 105 -12.33 -7.88 -3.53
N SER A 106 -12.27 -7.12 -4.62
CA SER A 106 -13.02 -5.89 -4.83
C SER A 106 -13.62 -5.80 -6.23
N ASN A 107 -14.82 -5.23 -6.34
CA ASN A 107 -15.45 -4.93 -7.62
C ASN A 107 -14.96 -3.57 -8.18
N LEU A 108 -15.29 -3.25 -9.42
CA LEU A 108 -14.78 -2.04 -10.10
C LEU A 108 -15.25 -0.75 -9.40
N ALA A 109 -16.52 -0.69 -9.01
CA ALA A 109 -17.10 0.50 -8.38
C ALA A 109 -16.47 0.77 -7.01
N ALA A 110 -16.30 -0.27 -6.20
CA ALA A 110 -15.62 -0.19 -4.91
C ALA A 110 -14.17 0.25 -5.07
N THR A 111 -13.42 -0.36 -6.00
CA THR A 111 -12.02 0.04 -6.27
C THR A 111 -11.93 1.49 -6.75
N ALA A 112 -12.82 1.93 -7.64
CA ALA A 112 -12.86 3.33 -8.07
C ALA A 112 -13.15 4.29 -6.90
N ALA A 113 -14.12 3.94 -6.04
CA ALA A 113 -14.43 4.71 -4.85
C ALA A 113 -13.25 4.79 -3.87
N LYS A 114 -12.52 3.67 -3.68
CA LYS A 114 -11.30 3.64 -2.86
C LYS A 114 -10.23 4.57 -3.42
N LEU A 115 -9.94 4.50 -4.73
CA LEU A 115 -8.94 5.34 -5.37
C LEU A 115 -9.28 6.84 -5.26
N LEU A 116 -10.55 7.20 -5.46
CA LEU A 116 -11.02 8.57 -5.28
C LEU A 116 -10.86 9.04 -3.83
N ALA A 117 -11.27 8.22 -2.86
CA ALA A 117 -11.11 8.52 -1.44
C ALA A 117 -9.64 8.67 -1.03
N GLN A 118 -8.75 7.85 -1.59
CA GLN A 118 -7.30 7.97 -1.38
C GLN A 118 -6.77 9.29 -1.93
N CYS A 119 -7.12 9.66 -3.17
CA CYS A 119 -6.73 10.95 -3.76
C CYS A 119 -7.21 12.13 -2.91
N VAL A 120 -8.47 12.11 -2.47
CA VAL A 120 -9.01 13.17 -1.60
C VAL A 120 -8.28 13.19 -0.25
N GLY A 121 -8.02 12.04 0.35
CA GLY A 121 -7.31 11.93 1.64
C GLY A 121 -5.88 12.45 1.55
N MET A 122 -5.16 12.12 0.47
CA MET A 122 -3.81 12.62 0.21
C MET A 122 -3.82 14.14 -0.03
N ALA A 123 -4.75 14.66 -0.83
CA ALA A 123 -4.86 16.10 -1.08
C ALA A 123 -5.18 16.87 0.21
N MET A 124 -6.16 16.39 1.00
CA MET A 124 -6.46 16.98 2.31
C MET A 124 -5.27 16.92 3.26
N GLY A 125 -4.55 15.79 3.30
CA GLY A 125 -3.37 15.63 4.14
C GLY A 125 -2.26 16.61 3.78
N TRP A 126 -2.02 16.81 2.49
CA TRP A 126 -1.07 17.81 2.02
C TRP A 126 -1.48 19.24 2.43
N VAL A 127 -2.73 19.64 2.20
CA VAL A 127 -3.23 20.98 2.57
C VAL A 127 -3.14 21.20 4.08
N VAL A 128 -3.62 20.26 4.89
CA VAL A 128 -3.64 20.40 6.36
C VAL A 128 -2.22 20.42 6.92
N THR A 129 -1.29 19.65 6.35
CA THR A 129 0.12 19.67 6.79
C THR A 129 0.78 21.02 6.46
N LYS A 130 0.54 21.58 5.28
CA LYS A 130 1.02 22.93 4.92
C LYS A 130 0.43 24.00 5.85
N LEU A 131 -0.86 23.90 6.17
CA LEU A 131 -1.49 24.79 7.15
C LEU A 131 -0.85 24.67 8.54
N TYR A 132 -0.61 23.43 8.99
CA TYR A 132 0.06 23.18 10.27
C TYR A 132 1.47 23.76 10.29
N TRP A 133 2.26 23.58 9.23
CA TRP A 133 3.58 24.18 9.12
C TRP A 133 3.53 25.71 9.13
N SER A 134 2.49 26.32 8.55
CA SER A 134 2.33 27.78 8.54
C SER A 134 2.19 28.40 9.95
N TRP A 135 1.82 27.61 10.96
CA TRP A 135 1.78 28.06 12.35
C TRP A 135 3.17 28.22 12.99
N GLN A 136 4.23 27.74 12.32
CA GLN A 136 5.63 27.96 12.70
C GLN A 136 5.93 27.60 14.17
N LEU A 137 5.34 26.51 14.66
CA LEU A 137 5.50 26.05 16.05
C LEU A 137 6.96 25.68 16.40
N THR A 138 7.78 25.44 15.39
CA THR A 138 9.20 25.08 15.53
C THR A 138 10.05 25.77 14.47
N HIS A 139 11.36 25.88 14.72
CA HIS A 139 12.31 26.33 13.70
C HIS A 139 12.29 25.45 12.44
N PHE A 140 11.98 24.15 12.56
CA PHE A 140 11.87 23.29 11.39
C PHE A 140 10.68 23.67 10.51
N HIS A 141 9.52 23.97 11.12
CA HIS A 141 8.35 24.44 10.38
C HIS A 141 8.58 25.80 9.73
N LEU A 142 9.30 26.71 10.41
CA LEU A 142 9.75 27.97 9.82
C LEU A 142 10.63 27.74 8.59
N ILE A 143 11.70 26.96 8.73
CA ILE A 143 12.62 26.64 7.62
C ILE A 143 11.86 25.95 6.48
N GLN A 144 11.01 24.98 6.78
CA GLN A 144 10.21 24.25 5.80
C GLN A 144 9.30 25.18 4.98
N ASN A 145 8.72 26.22 5.60
CA ASN A 145 7.94 27.22 4.89
C ASN A 145 8.81 28.13 4.01
N LEU A 146 9.99 28.51 4.49
CA LEU A 146 10.93 29.36 3.73
C LEU A 146 11.43 28.66 2.46
N ILE A 147 11.65 27.34 2.53
CA ILE A 147 12.13 26.54 1.39
C ILE A 147 10.98 25.93 0.57
N ALA A 148 9.72 26.13 0.96
CA ALA A 148 8.58 25.45 0.33
C ALA A 148 8.40 25.82 -1.16
N SER A 149 8.77 27.04 -1.57
CA SER A 149 8.73 27.48 -2.96
C SER A 149 9.82 26.84 -3.82
N GLU A 150 10.91 26.40 -3.19
CA GLU A 150 12.10 25.85 -3.84
C GLU A 150 12.15 24.31 -3.76
N CYS A 151 10.99 23.64 -3.71
CA CYS A 151 10.97 22.19 -3.64
C CYS A 151 11.61 21.58 -4.90
N SER A 152 12.59 20.70 -4.69
CA SER A 152 13.24 19.91 -5.74
C SER A 152 12.63 18.52 -5.89
N SER A 153 12.76 17.96 -7.08
CA SER A 153 12.39 16.58 -7.39
C SER A 153 13.05 15.59 -6.42
N SER A 154 12.29 14.58 -6.02
CA SER A 154 12.79 13.42 -5.26
C SER A 154 13.45 12.37 -6.15
N ILE A 155 13.50 12.59 -7.47
CA ILE A 155 14.23 11.73 -8.41
C ILE A 155 15.66 12.25 -8.50
N HIS A 156 16.60 11.51 -7.92
CA HIS A 156 18.02 11.86 -7.88
C HIS A 156 18.89 11.05 -8.86
N THR A 157 18.27 10.22 -9.70
CA THR A 157 18.96 9.32 -10.63
C THR A 157 18.40 9.42 -12.04
N SER A 158 18.97 8.65 -12.98
CA SER A 158 18.35 8.48 -14.29
C SER A 158 16.94 7.88 -14.17
N LEU A 159 16.07 8.26 -15.10
CA LEU A 159 14.64 7.95 -15.06
C LEU A 159 14.35 6.44 -15.00
N HIS A 160 15.05 5.66 -15.83
CA HIS A 160 14.91 4.21 -15.86
C HIS A 160 15.37 3.55 -14.57
N HIS A 161 16.46 4.05 -13.96
CA HIS A 161 16.94 3.55 -12.69
C HIS A 161 15.95 3.87 -11.56
N ALA A 162 15.41 5.09 -11.52
CA ALA A 162 14.41 5.48 -10.55
C ALA A 162 13.13 4.63 -10.66
N ALA A 163 12.62 4.43 -11.87
CA ALA A 163 11.45 3.57 -12.11
C ALA A 163 11.71 2.11 -11.70
N PHE A 164 12.93 1.61 -11.94
CA PHE A 164 13.35 0.28 -11.50
C PHE A 164 13.43 0.15 -9.98
N VAL A 165 13.95 1.17 -9.29
CA VAL A 165 14.04 1.22 -7.82
C VAL A 165 12.64 1.21 -7.19
N GLU A 166 11.75 2.10 -7.63
CA GLU A 166 10.36 2.16 -7.16
C GLU A 166 9.59 0.88 -7.47
N GLY A 167 9.78 0.32 -8.67
CA GLY A 167 9.21 -0.97 -9.06
C GLY A 167 9.71 -2.13 -8.21
N THR A 168 11.01 -2.18 -7.89
CA THR A 168 11.59 -3.22 -7.03
C THR A 168 11.08 -3.10 -5.60
N CYS A 169 11.00 -1.89 -5.06
CA CYS A 169 10.43 -1.66 -3.72
C CYS A 169 8.96 -2.11 -3.66
N SER A 170 8.16 -1.72 -4.65
CA SER A 170 6.75 -2.17 -4.75
C SER A 170 6.66 -3.69 -4.88
N PHE A 171 7.48 -4.31 -5.72
CA PHE A 171 7.52 -5.78 -5.87
C PHE A 171 7.78 -6.48 -4.53
N LEU A 172 8.82 -6.09 -3.80
CA LEU A 172 9.17 -6.69 -2.52
C LEU A 172 8.08 -6.46 -1.47
N PHE A 173 7.57 -5.23 -1.38
CA PHE A 173 6.47 -4.89 -0.47
C PHE A 173 5.22 -5.73 -0.75
N HIS A 174 4.80 -5.84 -2.01
CA HIS A 174 3.64 -6.63 -2.39
C HIS A 174 3.83 -8.14 -2.17
N LEU A 175 5.04 -8.66 -2.41
CA LEU A 175 5.34 -10.07 -2.15
C LEU A 175 5.24 -10.39 -0.65
N VAL A 176 5.78 -9.54 0.21
CA VAL A 176 5.66 -9.68 1.68
C VAL A 176 4.20 -9.54 2.10
N LEU A 177 3.48 -8.54 1.58
CA LEU A 177 2.05 -8.32 1.86
C LEU A 177 1.20 -9.55 1.51
N LEU A 178 1.45 -10.18 0.36
CA LEU A 178 0.75 -11.40 -0.07
C LEU A 178 1.12 -12.60 0.82
N LYS A 179 2.40 -12.78 1.15
CA LYS A 179 2.86 -13.86 2.04
C LYS A 179 2.27 -13.77 3.44
N LEU A 180 2.07 -12.55 3.96
CA LEU A 180 1.56 -12.30 5.30
C LEU A 180 0.04 -12.11 5.35
N ARG A 181 -0.66 -12.27 4.23
CA ARG A 181 -2.09 -12.01 4.12
C ARG A 181 -2.92 -12.72 5.20
N GLU A 182 -2.67 -14.01 5.37
CA GLU A 182 -3.37 -14.90 6.32
C GLU A 182 -2.73 -14.90 7.72
N SER A 183 -1.69 -14.09 7.94
CA SER A 183 -0.99 -14.02 9.22
C SER A 183 -1.71 -13.11 10.22
N ASN A 184 -1.55 -13.42 11.52
CA ASN A 184 -2.07 -12.59 12.60
C ASN A 184 -1.52 -11.15 12.54
N LEU A 185 -2.37 -10.18 12.88
CA LEU A 185 -2.04 -8.75 12.83
C LEU A 185 -0.79 -8.40 13.65
N MET A 186 -0.61 -9.04 14.81
CA MET A 186 0.54 -8.86 15.72
C MET A 186 1.90 -9.14 15.05
N TYR A 187 1.93 -10.06 14.07
CA TYR A 187 3.14 -10.35 13.29
C TYR A 187 3.17 -9.57 11.98
N ARG A 188 2.02 -9.49 11.30
CA ARG A 188 1.90 -8.83 10.00
C ARG A 188 2.30 -7.36 10.05
N VAL A 189 1.85 -6.60 11.04
CA VAL A 189 2.08 -5.16 11.10
C VAL A 189 3.56 -4.82 11.33
N PRO A 190 4.26 -5.36 12.35
CA PRO A 190 5.68 -5.08 12.54
C PRO A 190 6.53 -5.49 11.33
N VAL A 191 6.24 -6.63 10.69
CA VAL A 191 7.02 -7.07 9.52
C VAL A 191 6.80 -6.14 8.33
N LEU A 192 5.57 -5.71 8.06
CA LEU A 192 5.31 -4.74 6.99
C LEU A 192 5.95 -3.38 7.29
N ALA A 193 5.88 -2.89 8.53
CA ALA A 193 6.53 -1.66 8.95
C ALA A 193 8.06 -1.74 8.81
N ALA A 194 8.67 -2.86 9.22
CA ALA A 194 10.09 -3.12 9.04
C ALA A 194 10.47 -3.20 7.55
N THR A 195 9.64 -3.84 6.73
CA THR A 195 9.85 -3.95 5.27
C THR A 195 9.87 -2.57 4.64
N VAL A 196 8.86 -1.74 4.92
CA VAL A 196 8.81 -0.36 4.43
C VAL A 196 10.02 0.45 4.91
N THR A 197 10.36 0.35 6.19
CA THR A 197 11.50 1.07 6.77
C THR A 197 12.82 0.69 6.10
N PHE A 198 13.05 -0.61 5.90
CA PHE A 198 14.24 -1.12 5.20
C PHE A 198 14.29 -0.65 3.74
N LEU A 199 13.19 -0.80 3.00
CA LEU A 199 13.11 -0.34 1.61
C LEU A 199 13.35 1.17 1.53
N SER A 200 12.71 1.97 2.38
CA SER A 200 12.90 3.42 2.40
C SER A 200 14.31 3.85 2.77
N TYR A 201 14.98 3.13 3.67
CA TYR A 201 16.40 3.38 3.97
C TYR A 201 17.30 3.12 2.75
N THR A 202 17.07 2.01 2.05
CA THR A 202 17.90 1.61 0.89
C THR A 202 17.62 2.44 -0.36
N ALA A 203 16.35 2.76 -0.63
CA ALA A 203 15.90 3.40 -1.87
C ALA A 203 15.70 4.92 -1.74
N GLY A 204 15.60 5.43 -0.50
CA GLY A 204 15.36 6.84 -0.20
C GLY A 204 16.31 7.80 -0.93
N PRO A 205 17.64 7.57 -0.93
CA PRO A 205 18.59 8.43 -1.64
C PRO A 205 18.37 8.55 -3.16
N PHE A 206 17.65 7.61 -3.77
CA PHE A 206 17.44 7.58 -5.22
C PHE A 206 16.10 8.20 -5.64
N THR A 207 15.03 7.89 -4.91
CA THR A 207 13.66 8.24 -5.33
C THR A 207 12.77 8.78 -4.21
N GLY A 208 13.27 8.86 -2.97
CA GLY A 208 12.45 9.06 -1.77
C GLY A 208 11.68 7.81 -1.32
N ALA A 209 11.73 6.72 -2.11
CA ALA A 209 11.15 5.40 -1.81
C ALA A 209 9.67 5.45 -1.40
N PHE A 210 8.82 5.91 -2.31
CA PHE A 210 7.39 6.06 -2.03
C PHE A 210 6.61 4.77 -2.22
N PHE A 211 6.83 4.08 -3.35
CA PHE A 211 6.15 2.88 -3.84
C PHE A 211 4.62 2.86 -3.60
N ASN A 212 4.06 4.06 -3.53
CA ASN A 212 2.66 4.40 -3.30
C ASN A 212 2.36 5.60 -4.21
N PRO A 213 1.71 5.38 -5.35
CA PRO A 213 1.52 6.43 -6.34
C PRO A 213 0.78 7.66 -5.80
N ALA A 214 -0.22 7.47 -4.93
CA ALA A 214 -0.99 8.58 -4.38
C ALA A 214 -0.16 9.42 -3.38
N LEU A 215 0.67 8.76 -2.56
CA LEU A 215 1.57 9.45 -1.63
C LEU A 215 2.66 10.21 -2.39
N ALA A 216 3.27 9.58 -3.40
CA ALA A 216 4.27 10.20 -4.26
C ALA A 216 3.68 11.45 -4.94
N THR A 217 2.48 11.34 -5.52
CA THR A 217 1.81 12.48 -6.15
C THR A 217 1.60 13.65 -5.20
N ALA A 218 1.13 13.41 -3.97
CA ALA A 218 0.98 14.47 -2.98
C ALA A 218 2.32 15.09 -2.56
N ALA A 219 3.38 14.28 -2.49
CA ALA A 219 4.67 14.71 -1.97
C ALA A 219 5.63 15.33 -3.00
N THR A 220 5.51 15.02 -4.30
CA THR A 220 6.55 15.36 -5.30
C THR A 220 6.04 16.08 -6.55
N PHE A 221 4.80 15.87 -7.00
CA PHE A 221 4.37 16.35 -8.33
C PHE A 221 4.27 17.88 -8.43
N HIS A 222 4.22 18.58 -7.30
CA HIS A 222 4.24 20.04 -7.23
C HIS A 222 5.67 20.62 -7.20
N CYS A 223 6.70 19.78 -7.10
CA CYS A 223 8.10 20.18 -7.00
C CYS A 223 8.75 20.33 -8.37
N SER A 224 9.69 21.25 -8.46
CA SER A 224 10.46 21.54 -9.67
C SER A 224 11.53 20.47 -9.95
N GLY A 225 12.02 20.38 -11.19
CA GLY A 225 13.18 19.55 -11.56
C GLY A 225 12.86 18.24 -12.30
N SER A 226 11.60 17.82 -12.39
CA SER A 226 11.18 16.73 -13.28
C SER A 226 9.82 17.05 -13.90
N SER A 227 9.57 16.56 -15.12
CA SER A 227 8.29 16.77 -15.78
C SER A 227 7.20 15.90 -15.16
N PHE A 228 5.93 16.24 -15.40
CA PHE A 228 4.79 15.41 -14.99
C PHE A 228 4.93 13.96 -15.46
N TRP A 229 5.37 13.75 -16.71
CA TRP A 229 5.52 12.42 -17.29
C TRP A 229 6.67 11.63 -16.68
N ASP A 230 7.77 12.28 -16.29
CA ASP A 230 8.86 11.63 -15.56
C ASP A 230 8.34 11.05 -14.24
N TYR A 231 7.56 11.83 -13.50
CA TYR A 231 6.95 11.38 -12.26
C TYR A 231 5.94 10.26 -12.47
N VAL A 232 5.12 10.28 -13.54
CA VAL A 232 4.21 9.17 -13.86
C VAL A 232 4.99 7.88 -14.15
N GLN A 233 6.08 7.95 -14.91
CA GLN A 233 6.89 6.78 -15.21
C GLN A 233 7.51 6.17 -13.94
N VAL A 234 8.06 7.00 -13.05
CA VAL A 234 8.73 6.52 -11.84
C VAL A 234 7.74 6.09 -10.77
N TYR A 235 6.77 6.94 -10.43
CA TYR A 235 5.94 6.76 -9.25
C TYR A 235 4.58 6.08 -9.51
N TRP A 236 4.15 5.97 -10.78
CA TRP A 236 2.98 5.19 -11.15
C TRP A 236 3.36 3.90 -11.87
N LEU A 237 4.05 3.99 -13.02
CA LEU A 237 4.34 2.79 -13.82
C LEU A 237 5.28 1.82 -13.11
N GLY A 238 6.34 2.32 -12.45
CA GLY A 238 7.25 1.50 -11.65
C GLY A 238 6.51 0.67 -10.59
N PRO A 239 5.83 1.30 -9.62
CA PRO A 239 5.10 0.59 -8.58
C PRO A 239 4.00 -0.34 -9.09
N LEU A 240 3.28 0.03 -10.16
CA LEU A 240 2.29 -0.85 -10.80
C LEU A 240 2.94 -2.10 -11.41
N ALA A 241 4.05 -1.95 -12.12
CA ALA A 241 4.79 -3.07 -12.69
C ALA A 241 5.31 -4.00 -11.58
N GLY A 242 5.88 -3.44 -10.51
CA GLY A 242 6.33 -4.20 -9.34
C GLY A 242 5.23 -5.04 -8.70
N MET A 243 4.06 -4.43 -8.47
CA MET A 243 2.89 -5.12 -7.92
C MET A 243 2.40 -6.26 -8.84
N LEU A 244 2.33 -6.02 -10.15
CA LEU A 244 1.92 -7.04 -11.13
C LEU A 244 2.87 -8.23 -11.15
N ILE A 245 4.19 -7.99 -11.12
CA ILE A 245 5.21 -9.04 -11.07
C ILE A 245 5.09 -9.84 -9.76
N ALA A 246 4.89 -9.16 -8.63
CA ALA A 246 4.71 -9.83 -7.33
C ALA A 246 3.46 -10.71 -7.32
N LEU A 247 2.35 -10.22 -7.87
CA LEU A 247 1.11 -10.95 -8.00
C LEU A 247 1.27 -12.20 -8.88
N LEU A 248 1.88 -12.03 -10.05
CA LEU A 248 2.19 -13.13 -10.97
C LEU A 248 3.08 -14.17 -10.31
N LEU A 249 4.15 -13.76 -9.62
CA LEU A 249 5.05 -14.67 -8.93
C LEU A 249 4.35 -15.43 -7.78
N TYR A 250 3.48 -14.76 -7.03
CA TYR A 250 2.82 -15.36 -5.86
C TYR A 250 1.70 -16.32 -6.24
N GLN A 251 0.80 -15.92 -7.14
CA GLN A 251 -0.37 -16.72 -7.54
C GLN A 251 -0.06 -17.66 -8.72
N GLY A 252 0.94 -17.32 -9.53
CA GLY A 252 1.21 -17.96 -10.81
C GLY A 252 0.26 -17.55 -11.94
N ASN A 253 -0.81 -16.80 -11.64
CA ASN A 253 -1.72 -16.17 -12.59
C ASN A 253 -2.26 -14.85 -12.04
N ILE A 254 -3.04 -14.15 -12.87
CA ILE A 254 -3.86 -13.02 -12.41
C ILE A 254 -5.31 -13.47 -12.48
N PRO A 255 -5.97 -13.79 -11.35
CA PRO A 255 -7.29 -14.44 -11.34
C PRO A 255 -8.34 -13.77 -12.23
N ARG A 256 -8.29 -12.44 -12.34
CA ARG A 256 -9.24 -11.67 -13.16
C ARG A 256 -9.02 -11.75 -14.67
N PHE A 257 -7.79 -12.02 -15.12
CA PHE A 257 -7.45 -12.09 -16.55
C PHE A 257 -7.20 -13.53 -17.02
N PHE A 258 -6.58 -14.36 -16.18
CA PHE A 258 -6.14 -15.71 -16.55
C PHE A 258 -6.57 -16.71 -15.48
N GLN A 259 -7.49 -17.61 -15.83
CA GLN A 259 -7.89 -18.71 -14.94
C GLN A 259 -6.83 -19.81 -14.85
N LYS A 260 -6.00 -19.98 -15.90
CA LYS A 260 -4.91 -20.96 -15.91
C LYS A 260 -3.66 -20.37 -15.29
N ASN A 261 -2.96 -21.20 -14.50
CA ASN A 261 -1.66 -20.85 -13.94
C ASN A 261 -0.64 -20.70 -15.09
N LEU A 262 -0.06 -19.50 -15.24
CA LEU A 262 0.88 -19.15 -16.29
C LEU A 262 2.30 -19.59 -15.95
N LEU A 263 2.68 -19.55 -14.67
CA LEU A 263 4.05 -19.87 -14.22
C LEU A 263 4.19 -21.32 -13.75
N TYR A 264 3.18 -21.84 -13.06
CA TYR A 264 3.17 -23.18 -12.53
C TYR A 264 2.30 -24.08 -13.42
N SER A 265 2.89 -24.61 -14.50
CA SER A 265 2.25 -25.70 -15.24
C SER A 265 2.15 -26.93 -14.34
N GLN A 266 0.94 -27.39 -14.04
CA GLN A 266 0.76 -28.71 -13.41
C GLN A 266 1.30 -29.77 -14.38
N LYS A 267 2.55 -30.20 -14.19
CA LYS A 267 2.98 -31.49 -14.71
C LYS A 267 2.09 -32.53 -14.05
N SER A 268 1.17 -33.10 -14.82
CA SER A 268 0.38 -34.29 -14.49
C SER A 268 1.33 -35.42 -14.03
N LYS A 269 1.66 -35.45 -12.74
CA LYS A 269 2.16 -36.65 -12.07
C LYS A 269 0.93 -37.56 -11.92
N TYR A 270 1.04 -38.79 -12.44
CA TYR A 270 -0.01 -39.80 -12.64
C TYR A 270 -0.64 -39.85 -14.04
N ARG A 271 0.19 -40.16 -15.03
CA ARG A 271 -0.25 -40.96 -16.18
C ARG A 271 -0.41 -42.40 -15.69
N ILE A 272 -1.59 -42.76 -15.19
CA ILE A 272 -1.92 -44.16 -14.86
C ILE A 272 -1.74 -44.97 -16.15
N PRO A 273 -0.87 -46.00 -16.18
CA PRO A 273 -0.82 -46.91 -17.33
C PRO A 273 -2.17 -47.61 -17.44
N LYS A 274 -2.83 -47.50 -18.59
CA LYS A 274 -3.99 -48.33 -18.92
C LYS A 274 -3.52 -49.79 -18.93
N ALA A 275 -3.72 -50.50 -17.82
CA ALA A 275 -3.65 -51.94 -17.82
C ALA A 275 -4.81 -52.45 -18.69
N ARG A 276 -4.48 -53.06 -19.83
CA ARG A 276 -5.42 -53.91 -20.57
C ARG A 276 -5.74 -55.09 -19.66
N VAL A 277 -6.94 -55.12 -19.09
CA VAL A 277 -7.52 -56.38 -18.59
C VAL A 277 -8.34 -56.95 -19.74
N ALA A 278 -7.83 -58.01 -20.34
CA ALA A 278 -8.58 -58.86 -21.23
C ALA A 278 -9.34 -59.90 -20.38
N MET A 279 -10.58 -60.15 -20.82
CA MET A 279 -11.37 -61.38 -20.69
C MET A 279 -12.39 -61.55 -19.54
N HIS A 280 -13.62 -61.79 -20.03
CA HIS A 280 -14.72 -62.66 -19.57
C HIS A 280 -15.83 -62.13 -18.64
N VAL A 281 -16.94 -61.73 -19.31
CA VAL A 281 -18.36 -62.14 -19.16
C VAL A 281 -18.81 -62.78 -17.83
N GLU A 282 -19.75 -62.15 -17.10
CA GLU A 282 -21.15 -62.59 -16.96
C GLU A 282 -22.00 -61.63 -16.08
N ASP A 283 -23.27 -61.52 -16.50
CA ASP A 283 -24.53 -61.00 -15.93
C ASP A 283 -24.65 -60.32 -14.55
N GLY A 284 -25.52 -59.28 -14.51
CA GLY A 284 -26.22 -58.86 -13.28
C GLY A 284 -26.66 -57.39 -13.16
N GLU A 285 -27.75 -57.00 -13.82
CA GLU A 285 -28.84 -56.16 -13.29
C GLU A 285 -29.07 -55.98 -11.75
N PRO A 286 -29.72 -54.94 -11.15
CA PRO A 286 -29.64 -53.47 -11.24
C PRO A 286 -29.63 -52.71 -9.87
N GLN A 287 -29.52 -51.36 -9.94
CA GLN A 287 -30.06 -50.29 -9.05
C GLN A 287 -29.44 -50.00 -7.65
N GLN A 288 -29.01 -48.74 -7.41
CA GLN A 288 -29.69 -47.80 -6.46
C GLN A 288 -29.21 -46.32 -6.53
N LYS A 289 -30.19 -45.41 -6.45
CA LYS A 289 -30.10 -43.93 -6.34
C LYS A 289 -29.62 -43.43 -4.96
N ARG A 290 -28.96 -42.26 -4.93
CA ARG A 290 -29.25 -41.06 -4.07
C ARG A 290 -28.25 -39.92 -4.39
N LYS A 291 -28.68 -38.79 -4.98
CA LYS A 291 -28.99 -37.49 -4.32
C LYS A 291 -28.08 -37.22 -3.11
N GLY A 292 -27.20 -36.21 -3.04
CA GLY A 292 -27.20 -34.87 -3.61
C GLY A 292 -27.25 -33.88 -2.44
N ASP A 293 -26.22 -33.04 -2.26
CA ASP A 293 -26.40 -31.67 -1.76
C ASP A 293 -25.13 -30.82 -1.97
N LYS A 294 -25.34 -29.68 -2.65
CA LYS A 294 -24.37 -28.61 -2.89
C LYS A 294 -24.74 -27.45 -1.96
N SER A 295 -23.83 -27.06 -1.07
CA SER A 295 -23.91 -25.79 -0.34
C SER A 295 -22.95 -24.79 -1.00
N ASN A 296 -23.53 -23.84 -1.74
CA ASN A 296 -22.87 -22.70 -2.35
C ASN A 296 -22.77 -21.53 -1.35
N SER A 297 -21.56 -21.09 -1.02
CA SER A 297 -21.30 -19.80 -0.38
C SER A 297 -21.16 -18.70 -1.46
N LYS A 298 -22.02 -17.67 -1.40
CA LYS A 298 -22.03 -16.51 -2.31
C LYS A 298 -20.98 -15.44 -1.93
N PRO A 299 -20.30 -14.79 -2.89
CA PRO A 299 -19.66 -13.49 -2.71
C PRO A 299 -20.59 -12.30 -3.03
N CYS A 300 -20.33 -11.15 -2.40
CA CYS A 300 -21.13 -9.91 -2.47
C CYS A 300 -21.05 -9.19 -3.84
N ALA A 301 -22.15 -8.50 -4.17
CA ALA A 301 -22.29 -7.49 -5.21
C ALA A 301 -21.93 -6.10 -4.68
#